data_AF-U1PDF5-F1
#
_entry.id   AF-U1PDF5-F1
#
_cell.length_a   1.000
_cell.length_b   1.000
_cell.length_c   1.000
_cell.angle_alpha   90.00
_cell.angle_beta   90.00
_cell.angle_gamma   90.00
#
_symmetry.space_group_name_H-M   'P 1'
#
loop_
_entity.id
_entity.type
_entity.pdbx_description
1 polymer ?
#
loop_
_entity_poly.entity_id
_entity_poly.type
_entity_poly.pdbx_seq_one_letter_code
_entity_poly.pdbx_strand_id
1 'polypeptide(L)' 'MGISEFLYILPTNESDQTPAAETHIECRNCGTNLEADLDTCPDCGGNPAVYQIS' A
#
# COMPACT_ATOMS: atom_id res chain seq x y z
N MET A 1 21.47 -22.24 37.98
CA MET A 1 20.33 -22.83 37.24
C MET A 1 19.23 -21.78 37.20
N GLY A 2 18.84 -21.32 36.01
CA GLY A 2 17.76 -20.34 35.83
C GLY A 2 18.10 -19.19 34.88
N ILE A 3 18.24 -19.53 33.60
CA ILE A 3 18.10 -18.72 32.35
C ILE A 3 17.76 -17.22 32.55
N SER A 4 18.60 -16.24 32.21
CA SER A 4 19.00 -15.80 30.85
C SER A 4 17.91 -16.03 29.81
N GLU A 5 17.07 -15.04 29.52
CA GLU A 5 16.52 -14.87 28.16
C GLU A 5 15.87 -13.49 27.96
N PHE A 6 16.65 -12.62 27.32
CA PHE A 6 16.21 -11.74 26.25
C PHE A 6 14.80 -11.14 26.35
N LEU A 7 14.72 -9.96 26.95
CA LEU A 7 13.69 -9.00 26.59
C LEU A 7 14.03 -8.39 25.21
N TYR A 8 13.93 -9.19 24.15
CA TYR A 8 13.78 -8.66 22.80
C TYR A 8 12.38 -8.10 22.71
N ILE A 9 12.23 -6.83 23.09
CA ILE A 9 11.06 -6.06 22.72
C ILE A 9 11.18 -5.85 21.21
N LEU A 10 10.59 -6.76 20.43
CA LEU A 10 10.27 -6.48 19.04
C LEU A 10 9.35 -5.25 19.08
N PRO A 11 9.63 -4.17 18.33
CA PRO A 11 8.62 -3.15 18.14
C PRO A 11 7.41 -3.86 17.52
N THR A 12 6.33 -3.97 18.30
CA THR A 12 5.03 -4.34 17.74
C THR A 12 4.78 -3.33 16.67
N ASN A 13 4.84 -3.75 15.41
CA ASN A 13 4.59 -2.88 14.27
C ASN A 13 3.20 -2.31 14.48
N GLU A 14 3.19 -1.09 14.99
CA GLU A 14 2.07 -0.20 15.12
C GLU A 14 1.63 0.12 13.70
N SER A 15 0.82 -0.75 13.12
CA SER A 15 -0.12 -0.37 12.09
C SER A 15 -1.17 -1.44 12.05
N ASP A 16 -2.38 -1.00 12.31
CA ASP A 16 -3.63 -1.59 11.88
C ASP A 16 -3.53 -1.93 10.38
N GLN A 17 -2.89 -3.06 10.06
CA GLN A 17 -2.80 -3.63 8.73
C GLN A 17 -3.56 -4.94 8.79
N THR A 18 -4.87 -4.78 8.94
CA THR A 18 -5.79 -5.72 8.29
C THR A 18 -5.26 -5.91 6.87
N PRO A 19 -5.06 -7.14 6.36
CA PRO A 19 -4.65 -7.37 4.97
C PRO A 19 -5.81 -6.98 4.04
N ALA A 20 -6.09 -5.68 3.98
CA ALA A 20 -6.93 -5.06 2.99
C ALA A 20 -6.04 -4.95 1.76
N ALA A 21 -6.28 -5.84 0.79
CA ALA A 21 -5.58 -5.88 -0.48
C ALA A 21 -5.25 -4.46 -0.96
N GLU A 22 -3.98 -4.10 -0.90
CA GLU A 22 -3.53 -2.78 -1.31
C GLU A 22 -3.76 -2.69 -2.82
N THR A 23 -4.66 -1.79 -3.21
CA THR A 23 -4.95 -1.55 -4.62
C THR A 23 -4.20 -0.31 -5.03
N HIS A 24 -3.21 -0.48 -5.90
CA HIS A 24 -2.41 0.60 -6.45
C HIS A 24 -3.03 1.06 -7.78
N ILE A 25 -3.20 2.37 -7.96
CA ILE A 25 -3.80 2.91 -9.19
C ILE A 25 -2.88 4.01 -9.72
N GLU A 26 -2.50 3.89 -10.99
CA GLU A 26 -1.61 4.85 -11.65
C GLU A 26 -2.11 5.18 -13.07
N CYS A 27 -1.77 6.35 -13.58
CA CYS A 27 -2.03 6.69 -14.96
C CYS A 27 -1.00 6.05 -15.89
N ARG A 28 -1.45 5.25 -16.87
CA ARG A 28 -0.56 4.64 -17.88
C ARG A 28 0.04 5.63 -18.89
N ASN A 29 -0.46 6.86 -18.90
CA ASN A 29 -0.01 7.90 -19.83
C ASN A 29 1.05 8.80 -19.19
N CYS A 30 0.77 9.37 -18.00
CA CYS A 30 1.69 10.29 -17.34
C CYS A 30 2.41 9.72 -16.10
N GLY A 31 2.00 8.56 -15.57
CA GLY A 31 2.58 7.94 -14.37
C GLY A 31 2.11 8.54 -13.04
N THR A 32 1.13 9.44 -13.05
CA THR A 32 0.55 10.01 -11.83
C THR A 32 -0.19 8.94 -11.02
N ASN A 33 0.04 8.90 -9.71
CA ASN A 33 -0.71 8.05 -8.79
C ASN A 33 -2.13 8.59 -8.64
N LEU A 34 -3.12 7.71 -8.72
CA LEU A 34 -4.53 8.06 -8.72
C LEU A 34 -5.24 7.40 -7.53
N GLU A 35 -6.35 7.99 -7.12
CA GLU A 35 -7.22 7.43 -6.10
C GLU A 35 -8.14 6.35 -6.71
N ALA A 36 -8.78 5.57 -5.84
CA ALA A 36 -9.85 4.69 -6.25
C ALA A 36 -11.02 5.51 -6.84
N ASP A 37 -11.74 4.92 -7.80
CA ASP A 37 -12.95 5.49 -8.41
C ASP A 37 -12.74 6.67 -9.40
N LEU A 38 -11.53 6.87 -9.92
CA LEU A 38 -11.33 7.74 -11.08
C LEU A 38 -11.49 6.98 -12.40
N ASP A 39 -12.37 7.44 -13.28
CA ASP A 39 -12.49 6.94 -14.66
C ASP A 39 -11.43 7.54 -15.60
N THR A 40 -10.84 8.68 -15.24
CA THR A 40 -9.91 9.43 -16.10
C THR A 40 -8.90 10.19 -15.24
N CYS A 41 -7.65 10.24 -15.70
CA CYS A 41 -6.59 10.98 -15.02
C CYS A 41 -6.84 12.50 -15.11
N PRO A 42 -6.93 13.21 -13.97
CA PRO A 42 -7.16 14.65 -13.96
C PRO A 42 -5.96 15.47 -14.42
N ASP A 43 -4.77 14.86 -14.45
CA ASP A 43 -3.53 15.52 -14.82
C ASP A 43 -3.31 15.57 -16.34
N CYS A 44 -3.56 14.47 -17.05
CA CYS A 44 -3.32 14.38 -18.50
C CYS A 44 -4.52 13.93 -19.34
N GLY A 45 -5.65 13.57 -18.72
CA GLY A 45 -6.81 13.00 -19.41
C GLY A 45 -6.65 11.54 -19.84
N GLY A 46 -5.57 10.87 -19.41
CA GLY A 46 -5.30 9.47 -19.74
C GLY A 46 -6.13 8.46 -18.94
N ASN A 47 -6.05 7.18 -19.32
CA ASN A 47 -6.79 6.11 -18.66
C ASN A 47 -6.03 5.56 -17.42
N PRO A 48 -6.66 5.49 -16.23
CA PRO A 48 -6.10 4.83 -15.06
C PRO A 48 -5.89 3.32 -15.28
N ALA A 49 -4.86 2.77 -14.64
CA ALA A 49 -4.67 1.32 -14.49
C ALA A 49 -4.65 0.94 -13.02
N VAL A 50 -5.38 -0.13 -12.70
CA VAL A 50 -5.55 -0.67 -11.35
C VAL A 50 -4.71 -1.94 -11.22
N TYR A 51 -3.89 -2.01 -10.18
CA TYR A 51 -3.06 -3.15 -9.84
C TYR A 51 -3.40 -3.62 -8.43
N GLN A 52 -3.69 -4.91 -8.30
CA GLN A 52 -3.85 -5.55 -7.02
C GLN A 52 -2.49 -6.09 -6.61
N ILE A 53 -1.91 -5.53 -5.56
CA ILE A 53 -0.69 -6.07 -4.98
C ILE A 53 -1.10 -7.04 -3.87
N SER A 54 -0.74 -8.31 -4.09
CA SER A 54 -1.03 -9.46 -3.21
C SER A 54 0.24 -9.96 -2.56
#